data_AF-A0A387BZY2-F1
#
_entry.id   AF-A0A387BZY2-F1
#
_cell.length_a   1.000
_cell.length_b   1.000
_cell.length_c   1.000
_cell.angle_alpha   90.00
_cell.angle_beta   90.00
_cell.angle_gamma   90.00
#
_symmetry.space_group_name_H-M   'P 1'
#
loop_
_entity.id
_entity.type
_entity.pdbx_description
1 polymer ?
#
loop_
_entity_poly.entity_id
_entity_poly.type
_entity_poly.pdbx_seq_one_letter_code
_entity_poly.pdbx_strand_id
1 'polypeptide(L)'
;MPLMSMIAHVGEPVRLLLDAGRPSRFYWGERWVVTSAEPDGFDYLGDETRVASWHVAAQTEDQSDAAVFELTRDYAAGGWVLDSIAYA
;
A
#
# COMPACT_ATOMS: atom_id res chain seq x y z
N MET A 1 -15.80 -17.54 -10.59
CA MET A 1 -16.12 -16.10 -10.72
C MET A 1 -14.84 -15.42 -11.19
N PRO A 2 -14.85 -14.53 -12.20
CA PRO A 2 -13.63 -13.82 -12.55
C PRO A 2 -13.29 -12.90 -11.37
N LEU A 3 -12.08 -13.02 -10.83
CA LEU A 3 -11.54 -12.06 -9.86
C LEU A 3 -11.60 -10.69 -10.55
N MET A 4 -12.48 -9.80 -10.09
CA MET A 4 -12.65 -8.48 -10.68
C MET A 4 -11.44 -7.65 -10.24
N SER A 5 -10.29 -7.91 -10.87
CA SER A 5 -9.06 -7.14 -10.70
C SER A 5 -9.28 -5.79 -11.36
N MET A 6 -9.85 -4.84 -10.61
CA MET A 6 -9.95 -3.46 -11.06
C MET A 6 -8.57 -2.82 -10.89
N ILE A 7 -7.72 -3.01 -11.89
CA ILE A 7 -6.40 -2.38 -11.95
C ILE A 7 -6.57 -0.97 -12.51
N ALA A 8 -6.60 0.04 -11.64
CA ALA A 8 -6.14 1.40 -11.93
C ALA A 8 -6.24 2.28 -10.67
N HIS A 9 -5.14 2.92 -10.27
CA HIS A 9 -4.97 4.38 -10.37
C HIS A 9 -3.55 4.75 -9.94
N VAL A 10 -2.65 4.90 -10.92
CA VAL A 10 -1.24 5.23 -10.68
C VAL A 10 -1.13 6.65 -10.12
N GLY A 11 -0.75 6.77 -8.84
CA GLY A 11 -0.27 8.01 -8.25
C GLY A 11 -1.19 8.68 -7.22
N GLU A 12 -2.26 8.03 -6.76
CA GLU A 12 -3.09 8.63 -5.72
C GLU A 12 -2.34 8.63 -4.37
N PRO A 13 -2.16 9.78 -3.70
CA PRO A 13 -1.40 9.84 -2.47
C PRO A 13 -2.14 9.11 -1.35
N VAL A 14 -1.42 8.24 -0.64
CA VAL A 14 -1.90 7.54 0.54
C VAL A 14 -1.15 8.00 1.78
N ARG A 15 -1.88 8.10 2.91
CA ARG A 15 -1.24 8.36 4.20
C ARG A 15 -0.94 7.03 4.88
N LEU A 16 0.28 6.55 4.71
CA LEU A 16 0.75 5.30 5.29
C LEU A 16 1.28 5.51 6.72
N LEU A 17 0.74 4.75 7.68
CA LEU A 17 1.24 4.65 9.05
C LEU A 17 2.11 3.39 9.18
N LEU A 18 3.37 3.62 9.54
CA LEU A 18 4.33 2.55 9.78
C LEU A 18 4.44 2.27 11.27
N ASP A 19 4.40 0.99 11.64
CA ASP A 19 4.75 0.49 12.97
C ASP A 19 5.97 -0.43 12.84
N ALA A 20 7.01 -0.17 13.65
CA ALA A 20 8.31 -0.83 13.55
C ALA A 20 8.89 -0.91 12.10
N GLY A 21 8.60 0.10 11.27
CA GLY A 21 9.04 0.16 9.87
C GLY A 21 8.20 -0.63 8.87
N ARG A 22 7.06 -1.20 9.29
CA ARG A 22 6.12 -1.94 8.44
C ARG A 22 4.74 -1.26 8.37
N PRO A 23 4.01 -1.35 7.24
CA PRO A 23 2.63 -0.89 7.15
C PRO A 23 1.75 -1.48 8.26
N SER A 24 1.05 -0.61 8.99
CA SER A 24 0.06 -1.02 10.01
C SER A 24 -1.34 -0.53 9.67
N ARG A 25 -1.45 0.69 9.12
CA ARG A 25 -2.69 1.31 8.66
C ARG A 25 -2.38 2.26 7.52
N PHE A 26 -3.38 2.56 6.70
CA PHE A 26 -3.30 3.67 5.78
C PHE A 26 -4.66 4.30 5.53
N TYR A 27 -4.64 5.50 4.94
CA TYR A 27 -5.85 6.20 4.52
C TYR A 27 -5.82 6.45 3.01
N TRP A 28 -6.87 5.98 2.33
CA TRP A 28 -7.16 6.18 0.90
C TRP A 28 -8.67 6.10 0.70
N GLY A 29 -9.32 7.26 0.54
CA GLY A 29 -10.79 7.42 0.59
C GLY A 29 -11.37 7.20 2.01
N GLU A 30 -10.98 6.10 2.63
CA GLU A 30 -11.35 5.63 3.97
C GLU A 30 -10.14 5.02 4.69
N ARG A 31 -10.36 4.48 5.90
CA ARG A 31 -9.31 3.91 6.74
C ARG A 31 -9.20 2.41 6.56
N TRP A 32 -7.98 1.98 6.26
CA TRP A 32 -7.64 0.58 6.06
C TRP A 32 -6.68 0.10 7.15
N VAL A 33 -7.00 -1.06 7.73
CA VAL A 33 -6.19 -1.78 8.70
C VAL A 33 -5.41 -2.86 7.96
N VAL A 34 -4.09 -2.81 8.05
CA VAL A 34 -3.21 -3.79 7.39
C VAL A 34 -3.26 -5.12 8.14
N THR A 35 -3.53 -6.19 7.40
CA THR A 35 -3.56 -7.58 7.90
C THR A 35 -2.30 -8.35 7.50
N SER A 36 -1.68 -8.00 6.37
CA SER A 36 -0.37 -8.48 5.95
C SER A 36 0.38 -7.42 5.14
N ALA A 37 1.71 -7.37 5.26
CA ALA A 37 2.54 -6.48 4.46
C ALA A 37 3.88 -7.14 4.12
N GLU A 38 4.16 -7.23 2.83
CA GLU A 38 5.39 -7.78 2.26
C GLU A 38 6.09 -6.70 1.43
N PRO A 39 7.41 -6.50 1.57
CA PRO A 39 8.13 -5.56 0.73
C PRO A 39 8.26 -6.14 -0.67
N ASP A 40 7.89 -5.36 -1.69
CA ASP A 40 7.88 -5.77 -3.11
C ASP A 40 8.90 -4.97 -3.96
N GLY A 41 9.62 -4.03 -3.34
CA GLY A 41 10.66 -3.27 -4.01
C GLY A 41 11.62 -2.63 -3.02
N PHE A 42 12.87 -2.46 -3.44
CA PHE A 42 13.91 -1.83 -2.63
C PHE A 42 14.71 -0.81 -3.45
N ASP A 43 14.90 0.38 -2.87
CA ASP A 43 15.82 1.39 -3.34
C ASP A 43 17.15 1.24 -2.60
N TYR A 44 18.24 1.26 -3.36
CA TYR A 44 19.61 1.19 -2.85
C TYR A 44 20.26 2.57 -2.99
N LEU A 45 20.38 3.28 -1.88
CA LEU A 45 20.90 4.65 -1.79
C LEU A 45 22.28 4.61 -1.14
N GLY A 46 23.29 4.17 -1.89
CA GLY A 46 24.63 3.94 -1.37
C GLY A 46 24.64 2.79 -0.37
N ASP A 47 24.92 3.07 0.90
CA ASP A 47 24.94 2.08 1.99
C ASP A 47 23.56 1.87 2.65
N GLU A 48 22.53 2.62 2.24
CA GLU A 48 21.17 2.49 2.77
C GLU A 48 20.27 1.70 1.82
N THR A 49 19.57 0.69 2.34
CA THR A 49 18.46 0.03 1.65
C THR A 49 17.13 0.52 2.21
N ARG A 50 16.25 1.01 1.34
CA ARG A 50 14.90 1.46 1.72
C ARG A 50 13.86 0.65 0.96
N VAL A 51 12.74 0.35 1.60
CA VAL A 51 11.61 -0.24 0.89
C VAL A 51 11.02 0.81 -0.04
N ALA A 52 10.94 0.47 -1.32
CA ALA A 52 10.38 1.30 -2.39
C ALA A 52 8.89 1.01 -2.57
N SER A 53 8.47 -0.24 -2.39
CA SER A 53 7.08 -0.67 -2.58
C SER A 53 6.66 -1.72 -1.55
N TRP A 54 5.39 -1.69 -1.16
CA TRP A 54 4.76 -2.67 -0.28
C TRP A 54 3.58 -3.34 -0.99
N HIS A 55 3.52 -4.65 -0.89
CA HIS A 55 2.34 -5.45 -1.17
C HIS A 55 1.57 -5.66 0.13
N VAL A 56 0.37 -5.09 0.23
CA VAL A 56 -0.37 -4.92 1.48
C VAL A 56 -1.75 -5.57 1.37
N ALA A 57 -2.04 -6.57 2.19
CA ALA A 57 -3.43 -7.00 2.41
C ALA A 57 -4.03 -6.15 3.54
N ALA A 58 -5.22 -5.61 3.33
CA ALA A 58 -5.90 -4.78 4.30
C ALA A 58 -7.42 -4.95 4.28
N GLN A 59 -8.05 -4.51 5.37
CA GLN A 59 -9.49 -4.53 5.57
C GLN A 59 -9.95 -3.18 6.12
N THR A 60 -11.16 -2.75 5.78
CA THR A 60 -11.77 -1.54 6.38
C THR A 60 -11.98 -1.72 7.89
N GLU A 61 -11.98 -0.62 8.66
CA GLU A 61 -12.12 -0.69 10.14
C GLU A 61 -13.44 -1.37 10.58
N ASP A 62 -14.50 -1.23 9.78
CA ASP A 62 -15.81 -1.85 10.00
C ASP A 62 -15.92 -3.26 9.39
N GLN A 63 -14.85 -3.76 8.77
CA GLN A 63 -14.75 -5.07 8.14
C GLN A 63 -15.68 -5.28 6.95
N SER A 64 -16.23 -4.20 6.36
CA SER A 64 -17.10 -4.27 5.18
C SER A 64 -16.37 -4.76 3.93
N ASP A 65 -15.10 -4.38 3.77
CA ASP A 65 -14.33 -4.61 2.54
C ASP A 65 -12.91 -5.09 2.85
N ALA A 66 -12.38 -5.93 1.95
CA ALA A 66 -11.03 -6.44 2.00
C ALA A 66 -10.38 -6.35 0.62
N ALA A 67 -9.12 -5.91 0.58
CA ALA A 67 -8.38 -5.76 -0.65
C ALA A 67 -6.87 -5.91 -0.43
N VAL A 68 -6.19 -6.13 -1.55
CA VAL A 68 -4.74 -6.16 -1.66
C VAL A 68 -4.32 -4.91 -2.41
N PHE A 69 -3.31 -4.21 -1.90
CA PHE A 69 -2.84 -2.92 -2.37
C PHE A 69 -1.35 -2.99 -2.68
N GLU A 70 -0.93 -2.39 -3.78
CA GLU A 70 0.47 -2.07 -4.03
C GLU A 70 0.69 -0.60 -3.72
N LEU A 71 1.50 -0.33 -2.69
CA LEU A 71 1.82 1.01 -2.25
C LEU A 71 3.27 1.31 -2.61
N THR A 72 3.50 2.27 -3.49
CA THR A 72 4.82 2.63 -3.98
C THR A 72 5.23 4.01 -3.47
N ARG A 73 6.50 4.19 -3.15
CA ARG A 73 7.04 5.48 -2.72
C ARG A 73 7.13 6.41 -3.92
N ASP A 74 6.49 7.57 -3.82
CA ASP A 74 6.62 8.66 -4.79
C ASP A 74 7.46 9.78 -4.18
N TYR A 75 8.68 9.94 -4.69
CA TYR A 75 9.61 10.97 -4.26
C TYR A 75 9.17 12.38 -4.68
N ALA A 76 8.41 12.52 -5.78
CA ALA A 76 7.89 13.81 -6.21
C ALA A 76 6.74 14.28 -5.30
N ALA A 77 5.88 13.36 -4.87
CA ALA A 77 4.82 13.64 -3.89
C ALA A 77 5.32 13.67 -2.43
N GLY A 78 6.54 13.21 -2.17
CA GLY A 78 7.13 13.15 -0.82
C GLY A 78 6.44 12.12 0.10
N GLY A 79 5.87 11.06 -0.47
CA GLY A 79 5.01 10.14 0.26
C GLY A 79 4.86 8.78 -0.38
N TRP A 80 3.77 8.10 -0.03
CA TRP A 80 3.35 6.84 -0.65
C TRP A 80 2.17 7.11 -1.56
N VAL A 81 2.11 6.40 -2.67
CA VAL A 81 1.00 6.43 -3.60
C VAL A 81 0.43 5.02 -3.76
N LEU A 82 -0.86 4.95 -4.05
CA LEU A 82 -1.47 3.74 -4.55
C LEU A 82 -1.00 3.52 -5.99
N ASP A 83 -0.43 2.35 -6.24
CA ASP A 83 -0.08 1.89 -7.59
C ASP A 83 -1.22 1.02 -8.15
N SER A 84 -1.62 0.01 -7.38
CA SER A 84 -2.68 -0.92 -7.76
C SER A 84 -3.51 -1.42 -6.56
N ILE A 85 -4.71 -1.91 -6.85
CA ILE A 85 -5.62 -2.53 -5.88
C ILE A 85 -6.33 -3.74 -6.50
N ALA A 86 -6.51 -4.79 -5.70
CA ALA A 86 -7.29 -5.98 -6.04
C ALA A 86 -8.22 -6.34 -4.87
N TYR A 87 -9.54 -6.28 -5.12
CA TYR A 87 -10.54 -6.67 -4.13
C TYR A 87 -10.71 -8.20 -4.09
N ALA A 88 -10.96 -8.73 -2.89
CA ALA A 88 -11.19 -10.16 -2.63
C ALA A 88 -12.65 -10.57 -2.87
#